data_AF-A0A838Q8K0-F1
#
_entry.id   AF-A0A838Q8K0-F1
#
_cell.length_a   1.000
_cell.length_b   1.000
_cell.length_c   1.000
_cell.angle_alpha   90.00
_cell.angle_beta   90.00
_cell.angle_gamma   90.00
#
_symmetry.space_group_name_H-M   'P 1'
#
loop_
_entity.id
_entity.type
_entity.pdbx_description
1 polymer ?
#
loop_
_entity_poly.entity_id
_entity_poly.type
_entity_poly.pdbx_seq_one_letter_code
_entity_poly.pdbx_strand_id
1 'polypeptide(L)'
;MYHGVRVPDPYRWLEEPDSPETAAWVDAQNLLTASVLQGGVRDALVDRLTTLYDYPRSGVPIKRGNRYFFTHNTGLQDQPVLYVQDGLTGAPRALIDPNILGGSGPVAITATAPNDDGTLLAYGLSMSGSDRQDILVLDVASGMDRPDRVRWGKFVSIAWVKQGSGFYYTRFPQPGTVPAGDENYFNSVYYHRLGDA
;
A
#
# COMPACT_ATOMS: atom_id res chain seq x y z
N MET A 1 22.83 13.67 25.94
CA MET A 1 23.41 13.13 27.19
C MET A 1 22.41 12.15 27.74
N TYR A 2 22.82 10.93 28.09
CA TYR A 2 21.94 9.90 28.63
C TYR A 2 22.46 9.52 30.02
N HIS A 3 21.68 9.80 31.06
CA HIS A 3 22.06 9.52 32.46
C HIS A 3 23.46 10.02 32.85
N GLY A 4 23.82 11.24 32.45
CA GLY A 4 25.15 11.82 32.73
C GLY A 4 26.23 11.48 31.68
N VAL A 5 26.00 10.49 30.80
CA VAL A 5 26.94 10.10 29.76
C VAL A 5 26.78 10.98 28.52
N ARG A 6 27.88 11.60 28.06
CA ARG A 6 27.90 12.32 26.78
C ARG A 6 28.06 11.32 25.64
N VAL A 7 27.16 11.38 24.67
CA VAL A 7 27.22 10.58 23.45
C VAL A 7 27.33 11.56 22.27
N PRO A 8 28.48 11.61 21.58
CA PRO A 8 28.63 12.41 20.38
C PRO A 8 27.71 11.90 19.27
N ASP A 9 27.12 12.82 18.52
CA ASP A 9 26.34 12.51 17.34
C ASP A 9 26.75 13.42 16.18
N PRO A 10 27.92 13.13 15.57
CA PRO A 10 28.51 13.99 14.54
C PRO A 10 27.70 14.04 13.25
N TYR A 11 26.72 13.15 13.08
CA TYR A 11 25.89 13.03 11.89
C TYR A 11 24.44 13.45 12.12
N ARG A 12 24.13 14.10 13.26
CA ARG A 12 22.79 14.62 13.58
C ARG A 12 22.16 15.43 12.44
N TRP A 13 22.97 16.15 11.66
CA TRP A 13 22.50 16.96 10.54
C TRP A 13 21.83 16.14 9.43
N LEU A 14 22.16 14.85 9.28
CA LEU A 14 21.49 13.92 8.35
C LEU A 14 20.06 13.57 8.78
N GLU A 15 19.65 13.89 10.01
CA GLU A 15 18.27 13.68 10.47
C GLU A 15 17.30 14.73 9.92
N GLU A 16 17.78 15.75 9.21
CA GLU A 16 16.97 16.77 8.53
C GLU A 16 16.85 16.42 7.03
N PRO A 17 15.89 15.57 6.63
CA PRO A 17 15.85 14.97 5.28
C PRO A 17 15.64 16.01 4.17
N ASP A 18 14.93 17.10 4.47
CA ASP A 18 14.61 18.16 3.51
C ASP A 18 15.71 19.23 3.41
N SER A 19 16.80 19.10 4.19
CA SER A 19 17.91 20.04 4.14
C SER A 19 18.73 19.89 2.85
N PRO A 20 19.20 21.01 2.24
CA PRO A 20 20.06 20.94 1.06
C PRO A 20 21.36 20.14 1.29
N GLU A 21 21.89 20.16 2.51
CA GLU A 21 23.11 19.42 2.87
C GLU A 21 22.86 17.90 2.84
N THR A 22 21.76 17.43 3.42
CA THR A 22 21.38 16.00 3.39
C THR A 22 21.08 15.52 1.99
N ALA A 23 20.35 16.31 1.19
CA ALA A 23 20.10 16.01 -0.21
C ALA A 23 21.42 15.85 -1.01
N ALA A 24 22.34 16.81 -0.87
CA ALA A 24 23.64 16.76 -1.54
C ALA A 24 24.49 15.54 -1.11
N TRP A 25 24.42 15.16 0.16
CA TRP A 25 25.10 13.96 0.66
C TRP A 25 24.49 12.69 0.06
N VAL A 26 23.16 12.56 0.03
CA VAL A 26 22.46 11.42 -0.57
C VAL A 26 22.83 11.28 -2.06
N ASP A 27 22.83 12.39 -2.80
CA ASP A 27 23.21 12.39 -4.21
C ASP A 27 24.65 11.91 -4.41
N ALA A 28 25.59 12.39 -3.59
CA ALA A 28 26.99 11.98 -3.65
C ALA A 28 27.17 10.48 -3.35
N GLN A 29 26.46 9.95 -2.35
CA GLN A 29 26.49 8.53 -2.00
C GLN A 29 25.88 7.65 -3.10
N ASN A 30 24.77 8.09 -3.70
CA ASN A 30 24.12 7.39 -4.80
C ASN A 30 25.03 7.34 -6.04
N LEU A 31 25.69 8.45 -6.38
CA LEU A 31 26.65 8.51 -7.50
C LEU A 31 27.82 7.55 -7.29
N LEU A 32 28.42 7.57 -6.10
CA LEU A 32 29.51 6.65 -5.76
C LEU A 32 29.04 5.20 -5.88
N THR A 33 27.92 4.86 -5.26
CA THR A 33 27.35 3.51 -5.27
C THR A 33 27.04 3.05 -6.70
N ALA A 34 26.43 3.91 -7.52
CA ALA A 34 26.14 3.60 -8.91
C ALA A 34 27.42 3.29 -9.70
N SER A 35 28.50 4.05 -9.48
CA SER A 35 29.77 3.80 -10.18
C SER A 35 30.41 2.47 -9.78
N VAL A 36 30.30 2.06 -8.51
CA VAL A 36 30.77 0.76 -8.02
C VAL A 36 29.93 -0.39 -8.59
N LEU A 37 28.61 -0.22 -8.68
CA LEU A 37 27.69 -1.26 -9.15
C LEU A 37 27.59 -1.38 -10.68
N GLN A 38 28.13 -0.43 -11.44
CA GLN A 38 28.16 -0.48 -12.91
C GLN A 38 29.14 -1.50 -13.51
N GLY A 39 29.76 -2.36 -12.69
CA GLY A 39 30.64 -3.44 -13.16
C GLY A 39 29.96 -4.44 -14.10
N GLY A 40 30.76 -5.17 -14.87
CA GLY A 40 30.31 -5.92 -16.06
C GLY A 40 29.36 -7.11 -15.85
N VAL A 41 29.02 -7.49 -14.62
CA VAL A 41 28.08 -8.60 -14.34
C VAL A 41 26.65 -8.13 -14.09
N ARG A 42 26.42 -6.82 -13.88
CA ARG A 42 25.11 -6.29 -13.48
C ARG A 42 24.03 -6.62 -14.50
N ASP A 43 24.27 -6.35 -15.77
CA ASP A 43 23.27 -6.54 -16.82
C ASP A 43 22.92 -8.03 -16.96
N ALA A 44 23.92 -8.92 -16.96
CA ALA A 44 23.70 -10.37 -17.00
C ALA A 44 22.88 -10.87 -15.80
N LEU A 45 23.07 -10.28 -14.61
CA LEU A 45 22.27 -10.60 -13.43
C LEU A 45 20.84 -10.08 -13.55
N VAL A 46 20.66 -8.84 -14.00
CA VAL A 46 19.34 -8.23 -14.22
C VAL A 46 18.56 -9.05 -15.24
N ASP A 47 19.17 -9.42 -16.37
CA ASP A 47 18.55 -10.25 -17.41
C ASP A 47 18.15 -11.62 -16.86
N ARG A 48 19.05 -12.26 -16.09
CA ARG A 48 18.78 -13.57 -15.53
C ARG A 48 17.65 -13.52 -14.50
N LEU A 49 17.65 -12.53 -13.62
CA LEU A 49 16.59 -12.33 -12.63
C LEU A 49 15.25 -12.03 -13.31
N THR A 50 15.24 -11.16 -14.32
CA THR A 50 14.03 -10.81 -15.09
C THR A 50 13.44 -12.04 -15.74
N THR A 51 14.27 -12.84 -16.43
CA THR A 51 13.85 -14.09 -17.06
C THR A 51 13.25 -15.09 -16.06
N LEU A 52 13.84 -15.21 -14.87
CA LEU A 52 13.36 -16.13 -13.84
C LEU A 52 12.11 -15.61 -13.12
N TYR A 53 11.90 -14.30 -13.11
CA TYR A 53 10.79 -13.66 -12.44
C TYR A 53 9.54 -13.50 -13.33
N ASP A 54 9.70 -13.60 -14.66
CA ASP A 54 8.62 -13.50 -15.64
C ASP A 54 7.81 -14.80 -15.74
N TYR A 55 6.94 -15.03 -14.76
CA TYR A 55 6.00 -16.15 -14.77
C TYR A 55 4.69 -15.77 -14.07
N PRO A 56 3.55 -16.38 -14.45
CA PRO A 56 2.26 -16.05 -13.88
C PRO A 56 2.19 -16.44 -12.41
N ARG A 57 1.67 -15.53 -11.59
CA ARG A 57 1.50 -15.71 -10.15
C ARG A 57 0.10 -15.29 -9.73
N SER A 58 -0.57 -16.12 -8.94
CA SER A 58 -1.88 -15.81 -8.37
C SER A 58 -1.85 -15.92 -6.85
N GLY A 59 -2.55 -15.00 -6.18
CA GLY A 59 -2.84 -15.10 -4.76
C GLY A 59 -3.87 -16.20 -4.46
N VAL A 60 -3.94 -16.61 -3.19
CA VAL A 60 -4.95 -17.56 -2.73
C VAL A 60 -6.33 -16.88 -2.79
N PRO A 61 -7.34 -17.48 -3.47
CA PRO A 61 -8.65 -16.87 -3.55
C PRO A 61 -9.37 -16.79 -2.21
N ILE A 62 -10.02 -15.65 -1.96
CA ILE A 62 -10.93 -15.44 -0.83
C ILE A 62 -12.36 -15.56 -1.36
N LYS A 63 -13.15 -16.47 -0.78
CA LYS A 63 -14.58 -16.60 -1.11
C LYS A 63 -15.45 -15.72 -0.21
N ARG A 64 -16.37 -14.97 -0.83
CA ARG A 64 -17.48 -14.25 -0.17
C ARG A 64 -18.73 -14.33 -1.03
N GLY A 65 -19.88 -14.66 -0.43
CA GLY A 65 -21.07 -15.06 -1.19
C GLY A 65 -20.75 -16.11 -2.26
N ASN A 66 -21.14 -15.84 -3.51
CA ASN A 66 -20.80 -16.67 -4.68
C ASN A 66 -19.52 -16.22 -5.40
N ARG A 67 -18.78 -15.24 -4.87
CA ARG A 67 -17.63 -14.62 -5.55
C ARG A 67 -16.30 -15.05 -4.96
N TYR A 68 -15.29 -15.09 -5.82
CA TYR A 68 -13.89 -15.36 -5.48
C TYR A 68 -13.05 -14.14 -5.83
N PHE A 69 -12.30 -13.65 -4.86
CA PHE A 69 -11.41 -12.50 -5.00
C PHE A 69 -9.97 -12.99 -4.91
N PHE A 70 -9.12 -12.58 -5.85
CA PHE A 70 -7.72 -12.99 -5.87
C PHE A 70 -6.87 -11.99 -6.65
N THR A 71 -5.58 -11.95 -6.34
CA THR A 71 -4.61 -11.18 -7.12
C THR A 71 -4.01 -12.05 -8.22
N HIS A 72 -3.66 -11.44 -9.35
CA HIS A 72 -2.92 -12.09 -10.42
C HIS A 72 -1.89 -11.14 -11.02
N ASN A 73 -0.69 -11.65 -11.29
CA ASN A 73 0.37 -10.98 -12.00
C ASN A 73 0.79 -11.87 -13.17
N THR A 74 0.81 -11.32 -14.38
CA THR A 74 1.13 -12.08 -15.59
C THR A 74 2.61 -12.44 -15.72
N GLY A 75 3.49 -11.74 -15.00
CA GLY A 75 4.92 -12.03 -14.96
C GLY A 75 5.79 -10.85 -14.54
N LEU A 76 5.64 -9.69 -15.19
CA LEU A 76 6.49 -8.52 -14.93
C LEU A 76 5.69 -7.25 -14.64
N GLN A 77 4.39 -7.36 -14.31
CA GLN A 77 3.63 -6.20 -13.85
C GLN A 77 4.22 -5.69 -12.53
N ASP A 78 4.37 -4.38 -12.37
CA ASP A 78 4.94 -3.76 -11.17
C ASP A 78 4.11 -4.13 -9.92
N GLN A 79 2.79 -4.16 -10.07
CA GLN A 79 1.85 -4.59 -9.04
C GLN A 79 0.89 -5.65 -9.58
N PRO A 80 0.53 -6.67 -8.78
CA PRO A 80 -0.51 -7.62 -9.16
C PRO A 80 -1.88 -6.92 -9.24
N VAL A 81 -2.69 -7.32 -10.22
CA VAL A 81 -4.05 -6.83 -10.41
C VAL A 81 -5.00 -7.63 -9.52
N LEU A 82 -5.97 -6.96 -8.88
CA LEU A 82 -7.02 -7.61 -8.11
C LEU A 82 -8.18 -8.00 -9.03
N TYR A 83 -8.54 -9.27 -9.03
CA TYR A 83 -9.63 -9.85 -9.80
C TYR A 83 -10.79 -10.30 -8.92
N VAL A 84 -11.97 -10.39 -9.54
CA VAL A 84 -13.14 -11.09 -9.01
C VAL A 84 -13.65 -12.11 -10.04
N GLN A 85 -14.20 -13.21 -9.55
CA GLN A 85 -14.80 -14.25 -10.36
C GLN A 85 -16.13 -14.70 -9.72
N ASP A 86 -17.20 -14.73 -10.51
CA ASP A 86 -18.50 -15.24 -10.09
C ASP A 86 -18.53 -16.78 -10.20
N GLY A 87 -18.61 -17.47 -9.07
CA GLY A 87 -18.53 -18.93 -8.99
C GLY A 87 -17.14 -19.48 -9.39
N LEU A 88 -17.00 -20.81 -9.35
CA LEU A 88 -15.72 -21.48 -9.70
C LEU A 88 -15.44 -21.53 -11.20
N THR A 89 -16.46 -21.31 -12.03
CA THR A 89 -16.38 -21.46 -13.50
C THR A 89 -16.66 -20.17 -14.25
N GLY A 90 -16.98 -19.07 -13.54
CA GLY A 90 -17.13 -17.76 -14.18
C GLY A 90 -15.81 -17.25 -14.76
N ALA A 91 -15.88 -16.35 -15.73
CA ALA A 91 -14.71 -15.66 -16.23
C ALA A 91 -14.21 -14.63 -15.20
N PRO A 92 -12.92 -14.63 -14.82
CA PRO A 92 -12.36 -13.58 -13.98
C PRO A 92 -12.44 -12.20 -14.64
N ARG A 93 -12.73 -11.18 -13.83
CA ARG A 93 -12.75 -9.77 -14.23
C ARG A 93 -11.85 -8.97 -13.30
N ALA A 94 -11.03 -8.09 -13.87
CA ALA A 94 -10.22 -7.16 -13.08
C ALA A 94 -11.16 -6.20 -12.33
N LEU A 95 -10.93 -6.04 -11.02
CA LEU A 95 -11.58 -5.03 -10.19
C LEU A 95 -10.69 -3.81 -10.03
N ILE A 96 -9.42 -4.01 -9.67
CA ILE A 96 -8.49 -2.92 -9.39
C ILE A 96 -7.14 -3.27 -10.00
N ASP A 97 -6.68 -2.43 -10.91
CA ASP A 97 -5.33 -2.49 -11.48
C ASP A 97 -4.50 -1.32 -10.92
N PRO A 98 -3.59 -1.57 -9.96
CA PRO A 98 -2.79 -0.51 -9.36
C PRO A 98 -1.83 0.17 -10.34
N ASN A 99 -1.48 -0.51 -11.45
CA ASN A 99 -0.51 -0.03 -12.43
C ASN A 99 -1.05 1.13 -13.29
N ILE A 100 -2.37 1.33 -13.29
CA ILE A 100 -3.04 2.41 -14.03
C ILE A 100 -3.71 3.44 -13.11
N LEU A 101 -3.57 3.29 -11.78
CA LEU A 101 -4.04 4.30 -10.84
C LEU A 101 -3.10 5.50 -10.94
N GLY A 102 -3.63 6.65 -11.41
CA GLY A 102 -2.85 7.88 -11.54
C GLY A 102 -2.31 8.39 -10.21
N GLY A 103 -1.21 9.15 -10.26
CA GLY A 103 -0.56 9.70 -9.07
C GLY A 103 0.84 10.22 -9.38
N SER A 104 1.51 10.81 -8.38
CA SER A 104 2.89 11.29 -8.46
C SER A 104 3.94 10.18 -8.25
N GLY A 105 3.52 8.92 -8.19
CA GLY A 105 4.40 7.77 -7.95
C GLY A 105 3.64 6.43 -7.91
N PRO A 106 4.35 5.31 -7.67
CA PRO A 106 3.74 3.98 -7.65
C PRO A 106 2.63 3.87 -6.61
N VAL A 107 1.54 3.19 -6.98
CA VAL A 107 0.41 2.91 -6.09
C VAL A 107 0.36 1.41 -5.81
N ALA A 108 0.19 1.02 -4.55
CA ALA A 108 0.07 -0.38 -4.15
C ALA A 108 -1.23 -0.63 -3.38
N ILE A 109 -1.86 -1.77 -3.61
CA ILE A 109 -2.95 -2.27 -2.76
C ILE A 109 -2.32 -2.89 -1.51
N THR A 110 -2.69 -2.40 -0.33
CA THR A 110 -2.12 -2.84 0.96
C THR A 110 -3.07 -3.69 1.79
N ALA A 111 -4.37 -3.61 1.51
CA ALA A 111 -5.38 -4.41 2.17
C ALA A 111 -6.55 -4.67 1.22
N THR A 112 -7.17 -5.85 1.32
CA THR A 112 -8.39 -6.20 0.62
C THR A 112 -9.35 -6.90 1.57
N ALA A 113 -10.57 -6.39 1.66
CA ALA A 113 -11.60 -6.92 2.54
C ALA A 113 -12.94 -6.90 1.80
N PRO A 114 -13.31 -7.98 1.09
CA PRO A 114 -14.67 -8.14 0.59
C PRO A 114 -15.65 -8.37 1.77
N ASN A 115 -16.84 -7.78 1.69
CA ASN A 115 -17.90 -7.99 2.69
C ASN A 115 -18.49 -9.40 2.60
N ASP A 116 -19.34 -9.79 3.56
CA ASP A 116 -19.81 -11.18 3.71
C ASP A 116 -20.49 -11.77 2.46
N ASP A 117 -21.32 -10.97 1.77
CA ASP A 117 -22.03 -11.38 0.56
C ASP A 117 -21.22 -11.15 -0.74
N GLY A 118 -20.05 -10.51 -0.64
CA GLY A 118 -19.15 -10.21 -1.75
C GLY A 118 -19.66 -9.11 -2.69
N THR A 119 -20.61 -8.28 -2.27
CA THR A 119 -21.12 -7.16 -3.07
C THR A 119 -20.26 -5.90 -2.98
N LEU A 120 -19.52 -5.74 -1.90
CA LEU A 120 -18.64 -4.60 -1.66
C LEU A 120 -17.22 -5.07 -1.35
N LEU A 121 -16.25 -4.25 -1.73
CA LEU A 121 -14.83 -4.42 -1.40
C LEU A 121 -14.33 -3.16 -0.73
N ALA A 122 -13.87 -3.26 0.52
CA ALA A 122 -13.03 -2.23 1.11
C ALA A 122 -11.56 -2.56 0.85
N TYR A 123 -10.77 -1.59 0.40
CA TYR A 123 -9.37 -1.81 0.06
C TYR A 123 -8.49 -0.63 0.46
N GLY A 124 -7.26 -0.94 0.86
CA GLY A 124 -6.24 0.04 1.23
C GLY A 124 -5.33 0.37 0.05
N LEU A 125 -5.02 1.65 -0.14
CA LEU A 125 -4.01 2.13 -1.09
C LEU A 125 -2.86 2.82 -0.36
N SER A 126 -1.63 2.50 -0.76
CA SER A 126 -0.41 3.24 -0.40
C SER A 126 0.18 3.92 -1.63
N MET A 127 0.67 5.15 -1.45
CA MET A 127 1.32 5.96 -2.48
C MET A 127 2.82 6.03 -2.19
N SER A 128 3.65 5.78 -3.20
CA SER A 128 5.12 5.87 -3.14
C SER A 128 5.75 5.12 -1.96
N GLY A 129 5.17 3.98 -1.57
CA GLY A 129 5.69 3.14 -0.47
C GLY A 129 5.49 3.73 0.92
N SER A 130 4.65 4.75 1.09
CA SER A 130 4.33 5.30 2.41
C SER A 130 3.55 4.28 3.25
N ASP A 131 3.84 4.21 4.55
CA ASP A 131 2.98 3.49 5.49
C ASP A 131 1.59 4.14 5.63
N ARG A 132 1.43 5.40 5.20
CA ARG A 132 0.13 6.08 5.16
C ARG A 132 -0.72 5.47 4.06
N GLN A 133 -1.96 5.18 4.43
CA GLN A 133 -2.91 4.44 3.61
C GLN A 133 -4.27 5.13 3.61
N ASP A 134 -4.90 5.16 2.44
CA ASP A 134 -6.31 5.50 2.31
C ASP A 134 -7.12 4.21 2.16
N ILE A 135 -8.28 4.13 2.80
CA ILE A 135 -9.24 3.04 2.61
C ILE A 135 -10.37 3.56 1.72
N LEU A 136 -10.64 2.86 0.63
CA LEU A 136 -11.74 3.13 -0.30
C LEU A 136 -12.72 1.96 -0.27
N VAL A 137 -13.94 2.21 -0.73
CA VAL A 137 -14.95 1.17 -0.91
C VAL A 137 -15.37 1.10 -2.37
N LEU A 138 -15.37 -0.09 -2.95
CA LEU A 138 -15.76 -0.38 -4.32
C LEU A 138 -17.02 -1.22 -4.35
N ASP A 139 -17.94 -0.87 -5.25
CA ASP A 139 -19.07 -1.72 -5.61
C ASP A 139 -18.61 -2.80 -6.61
N VAL A 140 -18.71 -4.06 -6.22
CA VAL A 140 -18.11 -5.18 -6.98
C VAL A 140 -18.81 -5.40 -8.31
N ALA A 141 -20.12 -5.14 -8.38
CA ALA A 141 -20.91 -5.36 -9.60
C ALA A 141 -20.51 -4.37 -10.69
N SER A 142 -20.47 -3.09 -10.37
CA SER A 142 -20.07 -2.03 -11.31
C SER A 142 -18.56 -1.92 -11.51
N GLY A 143 -17.76 -2.35 -10.51
CA GLY A 143 -16.32 -2.10 -10.50
C GLY A 143 -15.97 -0.63 -10.21
N MET A 144 -16.93 0.16 -9.69
CA MET A 144 -16.74 1.58 -9.42
C MET A 144 -16.55 1.84 -7.93
N ASP A 145 -15.66 2.79 -7.61
CA ASP A 145 -15.54 3.31 -6.26
C ASP A 145 -16.82 4.01 -5.82
N ARG A 146 -17.20 3.77 -4.58
CA ARG A 146 -18.21 4.53 -3.85
C ARG A 146 -17.59 5.84 -3.33
N PRO A 147 -18.42 6.81 -2.89
CA PRO A 147 -17.91 8.05 -2.28
C PRO A 147 -17.12 7.84 -0.99
N ASP A 148 -17.29 6.68 -0.34
CA ASP A 148 -16.65 6.31 0.92
C ASP A 148 -15.10 6.32 0.80
N ARG A 149 -14.44 7.23 1.53
CA ARG A 149 -12.97 7.29 1.61
C ARG A 149 -12.49 7.69 3.00
N VAL A 150 -11.77 6.77 3.64
CA VAL A 150 -11.11 7.03 4.93
C VAL A 150 -9.65 7.39 4.68
N ARG A 151 -9.23 8.55 5.20
CA ARG A 151 -7.85 9.02 5.13
C ARG A 151 -7.10 8.79 6.44
N TRP A 152 -5.78 8.89 6.36
CA TRP A 152 -4.86 8.82 7.51
C TRP A 152 -4.80 7.44 8.17
N GLY A 153 -5.20 6.39 7.44
CA GLY A 153 -4.85 5.03 7.80
C GLY A 153 -3.33 4.85 7.83
N LYS A 154 -2.88 3.95 8.68
CA LYS A 154 -1.49 3.45 8.72
C LYS A 154 -1.55 2.07 9.34
N PHE A 155 -1.00 1.07 8.66
CA PHE A 155 -1.16 -0.35 9.05
C PHE A 155 -2.64 -0.75 9.17
N VAL A 156 -3.43 -0.41 8.14
CA VAL A 156 -4.89 -0.59 8.21
C VAL A 156 -5.27 -2.07 8.30
N SER A 157 -6.10 -2.38 9.29
CA SER A 157 -6.91 -3.59 9.32
C SER A 157 -8.35 -3.21 8.99
N ILE A 158 -9.07 -4.03 8.21
CA ILE A 158 -10.45 -3.75 7.82
C ILE A 158 -11.32 -4.93 8.22
N ALA A 159 -12.37 -4.69 9.00
CA ALA A 159 -13.31 -5.71 9.45
C ALA A 159 -14.75 -5.27 9.23
N TRP A 160 -15.43 -5.85 8.26
CA TRP A 160 -16.85 -5.58 7.98
C TRP A 160 -17.74 -5.97 9.15
N VAL A 161 -18.73 -5.12 9.42
CA VAL A 161 -19.86 -5.48 10.27
C VAL A 161 -20.76 -6.43 9.49
N LYS A 162 -21.32 -7.43 10.17
CA LYS A 162 -22.33 -8.33 9.59
C LYS A 162 -23.45 -7.50 8.94
N GLN A 163 -23.97 -7.96 7.81
CA GLN A 163 -24.95 -7.24 6.98
C GLN A 163 -24.41 -5.98 6.25
N GLY A 164 -23.12 -5.66 6.37
CA GLY A 164 -22.44 -4.74 5.47
C GLY A 164 -22.78 -3.25 5.63
N SER A 165 -23.30 -2.82 6.78
CA SER A 165 -23.61 -1.40 7.03
C SER A 165 -22.37 -0.49 7.15
N GLY A 166 -21.19 -1.09 7.29
CA GLY A 166 -19.93 -0.40 7.55
C GLY A 166 -18.82 -1.37 7.96
N PHE A 167 -17.66 -0.83 8.33
CA PHE A 167 -16.50 -1.61 8.75
C PHE A 167 -15.71 -0.91 9.85
N TYR A 168 -15.07 -1.71 10.71
CA TYR A 168 -14.08 -1.23 11.65
C TYR A 168 -12.71 -1.11 10.97
N TYR A 169 -11.95 -0.10 11.37
CA TYR A 169 -10.60 0.13 10.86
C TYR A 169 -9.67 0.76 11.91
N THR A 170 -8.36 0.65 11.68
CA THR A 170 -7.34 1.35 12.47
C THR A 170 -6.89 2.63 11.79
N ARG A 171 -6.71 3.70 12.56
CA ARG A 171 -6.25 4.99 12.07
C ARG A 171 -5.48 5.74 13.14
N PHE A 172 -4.47 6.47 12.70
CA PHE A 172 -3.73 7.39 13.53
C PHE A 172 -4.33 8.80 13.46
N PRO A 173 -4.02 9.68 14.42
CA PRO A 173 -4.44 11.07 14.37
C PRO A 173 -4.03 11.72 13.04
N GLN A 174 -4.86 12.65 12.59
CA GLN A 174 -4.53 13.45 11.43
C GLN A 174 -3.36 14.39 11.78
N PRO A 175 -2.37 14.57 10.90
CA PRO A 175 -1.32 15.57 11.11
C PRO A 175 -1.93 16.95 11.40
N GLY A 176 -1.42 17.62 12.44
CA GLY A 176 -1.90 18.93 12.89
C GLY A 176 -3.08 18.89 13.87
N THR A 177 -3.68 17.73 14.18
CA THR A 177 -4.68 17.60 15.25
C THR A 177 -4.09 17.20 16.60
N VAL A 178 -2.79 16.87 16.63
CA VAL A 178 -1.99 16.51 17.80
C VAL A 178 -0.61 17.16 17.69
N PRO A 179 0.20 17.24 18.77
CA PRO A 179 1.58 17.72 18.69
C PRO A 179 2.40 16.98 17.61
N ALA A 180 3.41 17.64 17.05
CA ALA A 180 4.24 17.03 16.00
C ALA A 180 4.95 15.76 16.54
N GLY A 181 4.87 14.67 15.78
CA GLY A 181 5.38 13.34 16.14
C GLY A 181 4.31 12.44 16.77
N ASP A 182 3.37 13.02 17.53
CA ASP A 182 2.30 12.28 18.21
C ASP A 182 1.31 11.63 17.24
N GLU A 183 1.23 12.11 15.99
CA GLU A 183 0.42 11.51 14.92
C GLU A 183 0.89 10.10 14.50
N ASN A 184 1.93 9.56 15.14
CA ASN A 184 2.45 8.21 14.96
C ASN A 184 2.31 7.29 16.18
N TYR A 185 1.72 7.74 17.30
CA TYR A 185 1.65 6.95 18.54
C TYR A 185 0.23 6.57 18.97
N PHE A 186 -0.77 7.41 18.69
CA PHE A 186 -2.13 7.21 19.22
C PHE A 186 -3.07 6.46 18.27
N ASN A 187 -2.66 5.28 17.80
CA ASN A 187 -3.50 4.44 16.95
C ASN A 187 -4.80 4.07 17.66
N SER A 188 -5.93 4.19 16.96
CA SER A 188 -7.26 3.88 17.51
C SER A 188 -8.10 3.08 16.52
N VAL A 189 -9.07 2.34 17.06
CA VAL A 189 -10.07 1.63 16.25
C VAL A 189 -11.28 2.53 16.07
N TYR A 190 -11.72 2.68 14.83
CA TYR A 190 -12.87 3.46 14.42
C TYR A 190 -13.88 2.58 13.69
N TYR A 191 -15.12 3.05 13.62
CA TYR A 191 -16.15 2.49 12.76
C TYR A 191 -16.47 3.48 11.64
N HIS A 192 -16.42 3.02 10.39
CA HIS A 192 -16.92 3.75 9.22
C HIS A 192 -18.30 3.20 8.87
N ARG A 193 -19.34 4.03 8.92
CA ARG A 193 -20.65 3.68 8.38
C ARG A 193 -20.67 4.05 6.90
N LEU A 194 -21.20 3.17 6.06
CA LEU A 194 -21.28 3.46 4.63
C LEU A 194 -22.12 4.69 4.34
N GLY A 195 -21.63 5.54 3.43
CA GLY A 195 -22.23 6.82 3.06
C GLY A 195 -21.77 8.00 3.93
N ASP A 196 -21.00 7.76 4.99
CA ASP A 196 -20.36 8.84 5.74
C ASP A 196 -19.19 9.44 4.94
N ALA A 197 -18.94 10.72 5.17
CA ALA A 197 -17.89 11.51 4.51
C ALA A 197 -16.51 11.36 5.19
#